data_AF-A0A0N5CCE8-F1
#
_entry.id   AF-A0A0N5CCE8-F1
#
_cell.length_a   1.000
_cell.length_b   1.000
_cell.length_c   1.000
_cell.angle_alpha   90.00
_cell.angle_beta   90.00
_cell.angle_gamma   90.00
#
_symmetry.space_group_name_H-M   'P 1'
#
loop_
_entity.id
_entity.type
_entity.pdbx_description
1 polymer ?
#
loop_
_entity_poly.entity_id
_entity_poly.type
_entity_poly.pdbx_seq_one_letter_code
_entity_poly.pdbx_strand_id
1 'polypeptide(L)'
;ILNESAKAAGFTNTAAMWNSPFDLSTRDTPPEINIMNEVQNVQNKLMPLYKELHTYIRHYLPVLYPNATDITSDGPIPGHLLKSYNGDDWSAFYDTAKPFDELEDIESEIMKALHGQNMTVKGMFTKAYRYFKYLGFEKAPSSIWSKSIFTRVWSRSMICNPSTAIDMNDDNDYRIKTCEILGIKGFKQAHKLLFDMYYQFESKDQPLLLHDAPNPSFKTALSNAISIASGNIDYLKSLNLLPENYSISENSKINSLFKEAIEDFVKLPMYLVADLFRQEVFEGTLSPEEWNEEWWRLRSNLQGIKSPLKDEKKDNDVLVNTYVTQKHSPAVRYIISYVIQFQILRALCPDTPSNMLFNGCVLDKNIMNKIEIIMKEGATIDYLTALEMITGDRQFDATPMIEYFSPLYEWLKKYNEENGLYIGWDGKGEKFKESQLPKLGAIQTGVTRNEIGNEEKIAYPGQDCSKGEECLLDSICNGTRCICGEGLFTLEVAGTYSCVKGNPSDAGFGNGSDGLLIGLFEQPSSSPTTLPPSTSSKSHEEETTESATKKSNDCFKNNFSFTFLFFLISYYLF
;
A
#
# COMPACT_ATOMS: atom_id res chain seq x y z
N ILE A 1 -11.92 6.35 25.10
CA ILE A 1 -12.87 5.67 24.17
C ILE A 1 -12.40 4.28 23.73
N LEU A 2 -11.46 4.10 22.79
CA LEU A 2 -11.11 2.76 22.28
C LEU A 2 -10.72 1.76 23.39
N ASN A 3 -9.88 2.20 24.34
CA ASN A 3 -9.52 1.39 25.50
C ASN A 3 -10.70 1.09 26.44
N GLU A 4 -11.69 1.99 26.55
CA GLU A 4 -12.91 1.72 27.31
C GLU A 4 -13.75 0.65 26.61
N SER A 5 -13.88 0.73 25.28
CA SER A 5 -14.59 -0.29 24.48
C SER A 5 -13.92 -1.66 24.59
N ALA A 6 -12.59 -1.72 24.51
CA ALA A 6 -11.84 -2.96 24.67
C ALA A 6 -12.04 -3.57 26.07
N LYS A 7 -11.99 -2.75 27.13
CA LYS A 7 -12.28 -3.17 28.50
C LYS A 7 -13.70 -3.66 28.69
N ALA A 8 -14.69 -3.00 28.07
CA ALA A 8 -16.08 -3.44 28.10
C ALA A 8 -16.26 -4.79 27.38
N ALA A 9 -15.47 -5.07 26.34
CA ALA A 9 -15.41 -6.37 25.66
C ALA A 9 -14.61 -7.44 26.43
N GLY A 10 -13.98 -7.08 27.55
CA GLY A 10 -13.21 -7.99 28.41
C GLY A 10 -11.72 -8.11 28.09
N PHE A 11 -11.18 -7.24 27.22
CA PHE A 11 -9.74 -7.14 26.97
C PHE A 11 -9.08 -6.11 27.90
N THR A 12 -7.76 -6.21 28.09
CA THR A 12 -7.01 -5.27 28.94
C THR A 12 -6.94 -3.85 28.34
N ASN A 13 -6.76 -3.78 27.02
CA ASN A 13 -6.68 -2.55 26.23
C ASN A 13 -6.98 -2.85 24.74
N THR A 14 -6.95 -1.81 23.91
CA THR A 14 -7.24 -1.93 22.48
C THR A 14 -6.21 -2.80 21.75
N ALA A 15 -4.92 -2.76 22.14
CA ALA A 15 -3.88 -3.58 21.52
C ALA A 15 -4.16 -5.09 21.72
N ALA A 16 -4.51 -5.51 22.94
CA ALA A 16 -4.89 -6.90 23.21
C ALA A 16 -6.12 -7.35 22.40
N MET A 17 -7.15 -6.49 22.30
CA MET A 17 -8.33 -6.79 21.49
C MET A 17 -7.97 -6.94 20.00
N TRP A 18 -7.12 -6.07 19.49
CA TRP A 18 -6.69 -6.03 18.10
C TRP A 18 -5.77 -7.18 17.70
N ASN A 19 -4.89 -7.61 18.60
CA ASN A 19 -3.99 -8.74 18.36
C ASN A 19 -4.69 -10.09 18.51
N SER A 20 -5.81 -10.15 19.24
CA SER A 20 -6.49 -11.42 19.56
C SER A 20 -6.80 -12.34 18.37
N PRO A 21 -7.20 -11.87 17.17
CA PRO A 21 -7.44 -12.76 16.02
C PRO A 21 -6.17 -13.39 15.44
N PHE A 22 -4.99 -12.85 15.77
CA PHE A 22 -3.70 -13.35 15.33
C PHE A 22 -2.99 -14.13 16.44
N ASP A 23 -3.14 -13.70 17.68
CA ASP A 23 -2.62 -14.38 18.87
C ASP A 23 -3.41 -15.64 19.25
N LEU A 24 -4.56 -15.88 18.59
CA LEU A 24 -5.54 -16.90 18.93
C LEU A 24 -6.00 -16.84 20.39
N SER A 25 -6.02 -15.62 20.95
CA SER A 25 -6.56 -15.38 22.29
C SER A 25 -8.05 -15.03 22.22
N THR A 26 -8.73 -15.27 23.33
CA THR A 26 -10.10 -14.82 23.53
C THR A 26 -10.18 -14.03 24.83
N ARG A 27 -11.38 -13.59 25.22
CA ARG A 27 -11.58 -13.03 26.56
C ARG A 27 -11.19 -14.02 27.67
N ASP A 28 -11.38 -15.32 27.42
CA ASP A 28 -11.31 -16.36 28.43
C ASP A 28 -10.05 -17.26 28.28
N THR A 29 -9.27 -17.07 27.22
CA THR A 29 -8.05 -17.87 26.93
C THR A 29 -6.84 -16.97 26.66
N PRO A 30 -5.64 -17.31 27.19
CA PRO A 30 -4.44 -16.56 26.90
C PRO A 30 -4.00 -16.74 25.42
N PRO A 31 -3.14 -15.83 24.91
CA PRO A 31 -2.48 -15.99 23.61
C PRO A 31 -1.78 -17.33 23.44
N GLU A 32 -1.99 -18.00 22.30
CA GLU A 32 -1.18 -19.17 21.87
C GLU A 32 0.19 -18.71 21.36
N ILE A 33 0.21 -17.55 20.69
CA ILE A 33 1.39 -16.92 20.10
C ILE A 33 1.40 -15.43 20.43
N ASN A 34 2.59 -14.81 20.43
CA ASN A 34 2.70 -13.35 20.50
C ASN A 34 3.04 -12.82 19.10
N ILE A 35 2.02 -12.40 18.37
CA ILE A 35 2.15 -11.98 16.97
C ILE A 35 3.10 -10.79 16.81
N MET A 36 3.14 -9.87 17.78
CA MET A 36 4.01 -8.71 17.72
C MET A 36 5.48 -9.10 17.84
N ASN A 37 5.80 -10.12 18.64
CA ASN A 37 7.15 -10.67 18.71
C ASN A 37 7.51 -11.42 17.41
N GLU A 38 6.59 -12.21 16.85
CA GLU A 38 6.81 -12.92 15.59
C GLU A 38 7.04 -11.97 14.41
N VAL A 39 6.23 -10.93 14.30
CA VAL A 39 6.38 -9.90 13.26
C VAL A 39 7.70 -9.14 13.41
N GLN A 40 8.13 -8.82 14.64
CA GLN A 40 9.46 -8.22 14.89
C GLN A 40 10.60 -9.18 14.52
N ASN A 41 10.48 -10.47 14.85
CA ASN A 41 11.46 -11.49 14.46
C ASN A 41 11.59 -11.60 12.95
N VAL A 42 10.46 -11.60 12.23
CA VAL A 42 10.46 -11.57 10.76
C VAL A 42 11.07 -10.29 10.23
N GLN A 43 10.71 -9.13 10.77
CA GLN A 43 11.31 -7.85 10.37
C GLN A 43 12.84 -7.89 10.51
N ASN A 44 13.36 -8.46 11.60
CA ASN A 44 14.81 -8.61 11.81
C ASN A 44 15.46 -9.52 10.77
N LYS A 45 14.81 -10.64 10.40
CA LYS A 45 15.29 -11.54 9.33
C LYS A 45 15.29 -10.87 7.95
N LEU A 46 14.34 -9.98 7.68
CA LEU A 46 14.20 -9.27 6.41
C LEU A 46 15.06 -7.99 6.32
N MET A 47 15.54 -7.47 7.46
CA MET A 47 16.31 -6.23 7.55
C MET A 47 17.55 -6.19 6.65
N PRO A 48 18.33 -7.28 6.45
CA PRO A 48 19.45 -7.27 5.52
C PRO A 48 19.03 -6.85 4.10
N LEU A 49 17.98 -7.47 3.54
CA LEU A 49 17.45 -7.09 2.22
C LEU A 49 16.94 -5.65 2.20
N TYR A 50 16.21 -5.23 3.24
CA TYR A 50 15.73 -3.86 3.35
C TYR A 50 16.86 -2.83 3.37
N LYS A 51 17.95 -3.09 4.09
CA LYS A 51 19.12 -2.20 4.14
C LYS A 51 19.80 -2.09 2.78
N GLU A 52 19.93 -3.18 2.04
CA GLU A 52 20.49 -3.16 0.69
C GLU A 52 19.61 -2.34 -0.28
N LEU A 53 18.29 -2.54 -0.22
CA LEU A 53 17.32 -1.80 -1.03
C LEU A 53 17.28 -0.30 -0.68
N HIS A 54 17.25 0.02 0.62
CA HIS A 54 17.32 1.39 1.14
C HIS A 54 18.59 2.09 0.68
N THR A 55 19.73 1.43 0.82
CA THR A 55 21.04 1.97 0.40
C THR A 55 21.06 2.26 -1.09
N TYR A 56 20.54 1.33 -1.89
CA TYR A 56 20.43 1.49 -3.33
C TYR A 56 19.56 2.71 -3.69
N ILE A 57 18.36 2.85 -3.12
CA ILE A 57 17.50 4.01 -3.40
C ILE A 57 18.12 5.32 -2.91
N ARG A 58 18.69 5.33 -1.69
CA ARG A 58 19.37 6.51 -1.13
C ARG A 58 20.48 7.03 -2.05
N HIS A 59 21.22 6.12 -2.69
CA HIS A 59 22.31 6.45 -3.60
C HIS A 59 21.87 7.23 -4.85
N TYR A 60 20.61 7.09 -5.30
CA TYR A 60 20.07 7.87 -6.42
C TYR A 60 19.57 9.27 -6.01
N LEU A 61 19.25 9.49 -4.73
CA LEU A 61 18.63 10.73 -4.28
C LEU A 61 19.46 12.00 -4.54
N PRO A 62 20.80 12.03 -4.33
CA PRO A 62 21.59 13.24 -4.59
C PRO A 62 21.56 13.68 -6.06
N VAL A 63 21.39 12.74 -6.99
CA VAL A 63 21.31 13.04 -8.43
C VAL A 63 19.92 13.54 -8.80
N LEU A 64 18.87 12.99 -8.17
CA LEU A 64 17.49 13.43 -8.37
C LEU A 64 17.17 14.77 -7.70
N TYR A 65 17.84 15.05 -6.59
CA TYR A 65 17.61 16.22 -5.76
C TYR A 65 18.94 16.94 -5.50
N PRO A 66 19.60 17.51 -6.53
CA PRO A 66 20.94 18.12 -6.40
C PRO A 66 20.98 19.33 -5.45
N ASN A 67 19.83 19.94 -5.18
CA ASN A 67 19.70 21.07 -4.27
C ASN A 67 19.42 20.67 -2.81
N ALA A 68 19.15 19.39 -2.54
CA ALA A 68 18.89 18.92 -1.19
C ALA A 68 20.21 18.77 -0.43
N THR A 69 20.31 19.40 0.74
CA THR A 69 21.56 19.49 1.52
C THR A 69 21.62 18.51 2.68
N ASP A 70 20.52 17.83 2.97
CA ASP A 70 20.29 16.94 4.11
C ASP A 70 20.39 15.45 3.76
N ILE A 71 20.70 15.14 2.50
CA ILE A 71 20.97 13.78 2.02
C ILE A 71 22.40 13.39 2.37
N THR A 72 22.56 12.32 3.14
CA THR A 72 23.86 11.78 3.55
C THR A 72 24.09 10.38 2.98
N SER A 73 25.34 9.98 2.81
CA SER A 73 25.72 8.69 2.21
C SER A 73 25.51 7.50 3.13
N ASP A 74 25.38 7.75 4.42
CA ASP A 74 25.41 6.76 5.51
C ASP A 74 24.30 6.96 6.56
N GLY A 75 23.37 7.89 6.33
CA GLY A 75 22.31 8.25 7.27
C GLY A 75 20.88 8.03 6.73
N PRO A 76 19.85 8.31 7.52
CA PRO A 76 18.47 8.07 7.12
C PRO A 76 18.01 9.00 6.00
N ILE A 77 17.09 8.52 5.16
CA ILE A 77 16.52 9.27 4.05
C ILE A 77 15.52 10.31 4.61
N PRO A 78 15.60 11.59 4.20
CA PRO A 78 14.56 12.57 4.51
C PRO A 78 13.21 12.14 3.90
N GLY A 79 12.17 11.98 4.72
CA GLY A 79 10.90 11.36 4.31
C GLY A 79 10.21 12.03 3.12
N HIS A 80 10.32 13.36 3.00
CA HIS A 80 9.73 14.14 1.89
C HIS A 80 10.31 13.80 0.50
N LEU A 81 11.47 13.16 0.43
CA LEU A 81 12.12 12.83 -0.85
C LEU A 81 11.58 11.54 -1.48
N LEU A 82 10.83 10.73 -0.73
CA LEU A 82 10.45 9.37 -1.16
C LEU A 82 9.24 9.31 -2.11
N LYS A 83 8.71 10.47 -2.55
CA LYS A 83 7.54 10.58 -3.45
C LYS A 83 6.30 9.78 -2.98
N SER A 84 6.21 9.49 -1.69
CA SER A 84 5.08 8.80 -1.07
C SER A 84 4.59 9.58 0.14
N TYR A 85 3.27 9.63 0.29
CA TYR A 85 2.63 10.34 1.39
C TYR A 85 3.02 9.76 2.77
N ASN A 86 3.08 8.43 2.93
CA ASN A 86 3.60 7.84 4.17
C ASN A 86 5.11 7.54 4.10
N GLY A 87 5.76 7.75 2.94
CA GLY A 87 7.18 7.42 2.72
C GLY A 87 7.47 5.92 2.59
N ASP A 88 6.46 5.11 2.28
CA ASP A 88 6.50 3.65 2.26
C ASP A 88 6.20 3.04 0.88
N ASP A 89 6.05 3.86 -0.16
CA ASP A 89 5.82 3.40 -1.53
C ASP A 89 6.84 4.09 -2.43
N TRP A 90 7.79 3.32 -2.94
CA TRP A 90 8.93 3.84 -3.70
C TRP A 90 8.78 3.55 -5.20
N SER A 91 7.59 3.13 -5.64
CA SER A 91 7.28 2.81 -7.04
C SER A 91 7.58 3.95 -8.01
N ALA A 92 7.44 5.21 -7.58
CA ALA A 92 7.77 6.40 -8.36
C ALA A 92 9.26 6.56 -8.69
N PHE A 93 10.13 5.70 -8.14
CA PHE A 93 11.54 5.61 -8.52
C PHE A 93 11.83 4.54 -9.58
N TYR A 94 10.87 3.69 -9.94
CA TYR A 94 11.11 2.54 -10.81
C TYR A 94 11.82 2.92 -12.10
N ASP A 95 11.30 3.90 -12.86
CA ASP A 95 11.88 4.28 -14.16
C ASP A 95 13.27 4.91 -14.04
N THR A 96 13.61 5.48 -12.89
CA THR A 96 14.88 6.17 -12.65
C THR A 96 15.95 5.25 -12.07
N ALA A 97 15.53 4.30 -11.23
CA ALA A 97 16.40 3.45 -10.44
C ALA A 97 16.24 1.97 -10.81
N LYS A 98 15.62 1.63 -11.94
CA LYS A 98 15.58 0.23 -12.39
C LYS A 98 17.01 -0.30 -12.59
N PRO A 99 17.32 -1.50 -12.09
CA PRO A 99 18.63 -2.14 -12.22
C PRO A 99 19.19 -2.19 -13.65
N PHE A 100 18.32 -2.47 -14.63
CA PHE A 100 18.70 -2.61 -16.03
C PHE A 100 17.77 -1.81 -16.94
N ASP A 101 18.34 -1.08 -17.90
CA ASP A 101 17.57 -0.27 -18.85
C ASP A 101 16.80 -1.12 -19.88
N GLU A 102 17.36 -2.27 -20.24
CA GLU A 102 16.77 -3.23 -21.16
C GLU A 102 15.46 -3.77 -20.58
N LEU A 103 14.35 -3.48 -21.26
CA LEU A 103 13.05 -4.06 -20.98
C LEU A 103 12.84 -5.20 -21.96
N GLU A 104 13.07 -6.45 -21.56
CA GLU A 104 12.27 -7.52 -22.17
C GLU A 104 10.88 -7.39 -21.55
N ASP A 105 9.96 -6.86 -22.34
CA ASP A 105 8.65 -6.56 -21.85
C ASP A 105 7.75 -7.80 -21.98
N ILE A 106 7.84 -8.68 -20.97
CA ILE A 106 6.87 -9.75 -20.78
C ILE A 106 5.43 -9.21 -20.82
N GLU A 107 5.20 -7.98 -20.36
CA GLU A 107 3.90 -7.33 -20.42
C GLU A 107 3.51 -7.08 -21.89
N SER A 108 4.42 -6.58 -22.74
CA SER A 108 4.21 -6.38 -24.18
C SER A 108 3.90 -7.68 -24.93
N GLU A 109 4.67 -8.76 -24.70
CA GLU A 109 4.42 -10.05 -25.35
C GLU A 109 3.05 -10.61 -24.96
N ILE A 110 2.71 -10.55 -23.67
CA ILE A 110 1.40 -10.99 -23.17
C ILE A 110 0.29 -10.11 -23.73
N MET A 111 0.46 -8.78 -23.73
CA MET A 111 -0.50 -7.85 -24.30
C MET A 111 -0.75 -8.14 -25.77
N LYS A 112 0.31 -8.29 -26.56
CA LYS A 112 0.24 -8.65 -27.98
C LYS A 112 -0.48 -9.97 -28.18
N ALA A 113 -0.20 -10.99 -27.37
CA ALA A 113 -0.87 -12.28 -27.45
C ALA A 113 -2.36 -12.18 -27.09
N LEU A 114 -2.71 -11.45 -26.02
CA LEU A 114 -4.11 -11.21 -25.62
C LEU A 114 -4.87 -10.48 -26.73
N HIS A 115 -4.28 -9.44 -27.34
CA HIS A 115 -4.87 -8.73 -28.47
C HIS A 115 -4.99 -9.61 -29.71
N GLY A 116 -3.95 -10.38 -30.06
CA GLY A 116 -3.97 -11.31 -31.19
C GLY A 116 -5.03 -12.42 -31.03
N GLN A 117 -5.38 -12.79 -29.80
CA GLN A 117 -6.45 -13.72 -29.48
C GLN A 117 -7.86 -13.07 -29.44
N ASN A 118 -7.99 -11.78 -29.75
CA ASN A 118 -9.22 -10.99 -29.55
C ASN A 118 -9.79 -11.14 -28.12
N MET A 119 -8.90 -11.15 -27.12
CA MET A 119 -9.29 -11.34 -25.72
C MET A 119 -10.12 -10.17 -25.23
N THR A 120 -11.18 -10.46 -24.48
CA THR A 120 -11.88 -9.46 -23.66
C THR A 120 -11.48 -9.65 -22.19
N VAL A 121 -11.66 -8.63 -21.35
CA VAL A 121 -11.43 -8.76 -19.90
C VAL A 121 -12.26 -9.90 -19.30
N LYS A 122 -13.53 -10.04 -19.69
CA LYS A 122 -14.36 -11.18 -19.30
C LYS A 122 -13.80 -12.53 -19.81
N GLY A 123 -13.23 -12.54 -21.02
CA GLY A 123 -12.51 -13.70 -21.57
C GLY A 123 -11.27 -14.08 -20.75
N MET A 124 -10.54 -13.08 -20.24
CA MET A 124 -9.41 -13.27 -19.34
C MET A 124 -9.82 -13.95 -18.02
N PHE A 125 -10.91 -13.47 -17.39
CA PHE A 125 -11.53 -14.14 -16.24
C PHE A 125 -12.01 -15.56 -16.58
N THR A 126 -12.52 -15.76 -17.80
CA THR A 126 -12.93 -17.09 -18.25
C THR A 126 -11.73 -18.05 -18.36
N LYS A 127 -10.54 -17.57 -18.76
CA LYS A 127 -9.31 -18.38 -18.73
C LYS A 127 -8.91 -18.76 -17.31
N ALA A 128 -8.89 -17.79 -16.40
CA ALA A 128 -8.62 -18.04 -14.99
C ALA A 128 -9.63 -19.04 -14.38
N TYR A 129 -10.91 -18.93 -14.71
CA TYR A 129 -11.94 -19.89 -14.30
C TYR A 129 -11.67 -21.30 -14.81
N ARG A 130 -11.24 -21.46 -16.07
CA ARG A 130 -10.86 -22.79 -16.62
C ARG A 130 -9.70 -23.41 -15.84
N TYR A 131 -8.78 -22.60 -15.33
CA TYR A 131 -7.69 -23.09 -14.48
C TYR A 131 -8.21 -23.65 -13.16
N PHE A 132 -9.12 -22.96 -12.47
CA PHE A 132 -9.77 -23.52 -11.28
C PHE A 132 -10.57 -24.79 -11.57
N LYS A 133 -11.25 -24.87 -12.72
CA LYS A 133 -11.89 -26.13 -13.16
C LYS A 133 -10.89 -27.27 -13.38
N TYR A 134 -9.70 -26.98 -13.91
CA TYR A 134 -8.62 -27.96 -14.04
C TYR A 134 -8.06 -28.42 -12.69
N LEU A 135 -8.09 -27.55 -11.68
CA LEU A 135 -7.66 -27.84 -10.31
C LEU A 135 -8.70 -28.62 -9.48
N GLY A 136 -9.93 -28.81 -10.00
CA GLY A 136 -10.95 -29.63 -9.36
C GLY A 136 -12.15 -28.86 -8.80
N PHE A 137 -12.09 -27.52 -8.77
CA PHE A 137 -13.16 -26.68 -8.22
C PHE A 137 -14.50 -26.88 -8.91
N GLU A 138 -15.59 -26.68 -8.18
CA GLU A 138 -16.94 -26.80 -8.71
C GLU A 138 -17.27 -25.72 -9.77
N LYS A 139 -18.43 -25.88 -10.42
CA LYS A 139 -18.92 -24.89 -11.38
C LYS A 139 -19.26 -23.61 -10.63
N ALA A 140 -18.63 -22.50 -11.01
CA ALA A 140 -18.92 -21.21 -10.40
C ALA A 140 -20.38 -20.79 -10.65
N PRO A 141 -21.00 -20.05 -9.71
CA PRO A 141 -22.32 -19.48 -9.84
C PRO A 141 -22.50 -18.68 -11.14
N SER A 142 -23.69 -18.78 -11.74
CA SER A 142 -23.98 -18.06 -13.00
C SER A 142 -23.98 -16.53 -12.84
N SER A 143 -24.27 -16.05 -11.63
CA SER A 143 -24.20 -14.66 -11.18
C SER A 143 -22.86 -14.00 -11.48
N ILE A 144 -21.76 -14.75 -11.38
CA ILE A 144 -20.42 -14.22 -11.72
C ILE A 144 -20.36 -13.71 -13.16
N TRP A 145 -21.02 -14.38 -14.10
CA TRP A 145 -20.94 -13.99 -15.51
C TRP A 145 -22.01 -12.98 -15.91
N SER A 146 -23.17 -13.02 -15.26
CA SER A 146 -24.34 -12.19 -15.61
C SER A 146 -24.41 -10.87 -14.84
N LYS A 147 -23.83 -10.80 -13.62
CA LYS A 147 -23.98 -9.65 -12.69
C LYS A 147 -22.66 -8.95 -12.35
N SER A 148 -21.49 -9.54 -12.61
CA SER A 148 -20.19 -8.92 -12.32
C SER A 148 -19.83 -7.76 -13.24
N ILE A 149 -18.94 -6.91 -12.75
CA ILE A 149 -18.31 -5.81 -13.48
C ILE A 149 -16.80 -6.11 -13.52
N PHE A 150 -16.32 -6.59 -14.67
CA PHE A 150 -14.91 -6.93 -14.85
C PHE A 150 -14.06 -5.78 -15.40
N THR A 151 -14.68 -4.81 -16.06
CA THR A 151 -14.00 -3.67 -16.66
C THR A 151 -14.81 -2.40 -16.39
N ARG A 152 -14.17 -1.24 -16.53
CA ARG A 152 -14.81 0.04 -16.25
C ARG A 152 -16.00 0.27 -17.18
N VAL A 153 -17.13 0.64 -16.59
CA VAL A 153 -18.35 1.04 -17.30
C VAL A 153 -18.40 2.56 -17.33
N TRP A 154 -18.18 3.16 -18.49
CA TRP A 154 -18.08 4.61 -18.65
C TRP A 154 -19.43 5.34 -18.58
N SER A 155 -20.55 4.64 -18.74
CA SER A 155 -21.90 5.24 -18.70
C SER A 155 -22.38 5.63 -17.30
N ARG A 156 -21.59 5.37 -16.25
CA ARG A 156 -21.94 5.70 -14.86
C ARG A 156 -20.70 5.93 -14.02
N SER A 157 -20.85 6.71 -12.94
CA SER A 157 -19.81 6.81 -11.92
C SER A 157 -19.65 5.47 -11.20
N MET A 158 -18.40 5.05 -10.97
CA MET A 158 -18.11 3.80 -10.29
C MET A 158 -16.78 3.86 -9.55
N ILE A 159 -16.75 3.17 -8.41
CA ILE A 159 -15.56 2.99 -7.58
C ILE A 159 -14.85 1.71 -8.05
N CYS A 160 -13.70 1.88 -8.71
CA CYS A 160 -12.89 0.75 -9.18
C CYS A 160 -12.15 0.09 -8.02
N ASN A 161 -11.48 0.89 -7.18
CA ASN A 161 -10.64 0.39 -6.10
C ASN A 161 -11.38 0.39 -4.74
N PRO A 162 -11.21 -0.66 -3.91
CA PRO A 162 -10.49 -1.89 -4.23
C PRO A 162 -11.29 -2.78 -5.18
N SER A 163 -10.58 -3.54 -6.02
CA SER A 163 -11.12 -4.68 -6.75
C SER A 163 -11.49 -5.77 -5.75
N THR A 164 -12.67 -6.38 -5.89
CA THR A 164 -13.17 -7.31 -4.87
C THR A 164 -14.13 -8.36 -5.44
N ALA A 165 -14.13 -9.54 -4.82
CA ALA A 165 -15.15 -10.57 -4.98
C ALA A 165 -16.09 -10.53 -3.77
N ILE A 166 -17.39 -10.58 -4.02
CA ILE A 166 -18.43 -10.31 -3.02
C ILE A 166 -19.50 -11.40 -3.09
N ASP A 167 -19.77 -12.02 -1.95
CA ASP A 167 -21.00 -12.74 -1.65
C ASP A 167 -22.10 -11.74 -1.28
N MET A 168 -23.21 -11.77 -2.00
CA MET A 168 -24.35 -10.89 -1.74
C MET A 168 -25.29 -11.44 -0.65
N ASN A 169 -25.02 -12.62 -0.09
CA ASN A 169 -25.86 -13.34 0.87
C ASN A 169 -27.30 -13.56 0.37
N ASP A 170 -27.46 -13.81 -0.92
CA ASP A 170 -28.75 -13.92 -1.61
C ASP A 170 -28.70 -14.99 -2.72
N ASP A 171 -29.41 -16.12 -2.55
CA ASP A 171 -29.63 -17.15 -3.59
C ASP A 171 -28.41 -17.52 -4.48
N ASN A 172 -27.24 -17.75 -3.88
CA ASN A 172 -25.96 -17.98 -4.59
C ASN A 172 -25.54 -16.83 -5.54
N ASP A 173 -25.79 -15.58 -5.17
CA ASP A 173 -25.37 -14.40 -5.92
C ASP A 173 -23.97 -13.95 -5.50
N TYR A 174 -22.98 -14.38 -6.29
CA TYR A 174 -21.59 -13.99 -6.15
C TYR A 174 -21.20 -13.08 -7.29
N ARG A 175 -20.46 -12.02 -6.99
CA ARG A 175 -20.09 -10.98 -7.96
C ARG A 175 -18.64 -10.57 -7.82
N ILE A 176 -18.05 -10.16 -8.93
CA ILE A 176 -16.75 -9.50 -8.97
C ILE A 176 -16.95 -8.06 -9.40
N LYS A 177 -16.35 -7.12 -8.68
CA LYS A 177 -16.30 -5.69 -9.03
C LYS A 177 -14.85 -5.26 -9.18
N THR A 178 -14.45 -4.99 -10.41
CA THR A 178 -13.13 -4.48 -10.78
C THR A 178 -13.20 -3.64 -12.06
N CYS A 179 -12.15 -2.87 -12.32
CA CYS A 179 -11.92 -2.12 -13.54
C CYS A 179 -10.64 -2.62 -14.24
N GLU A 180 -10.53 -3.94 -14.42
CA GLU A 180 -9.34 -4.51 -15.05
C GLU A 180 -9.19 -4.09 -16.50
N ILE A 181 -7.92 -4.06 -16.89
CA ILE A 181 -7.46 -3.96 -18.28
C ILE A 181 -6.76 -5.27 -18.66
N LEU A 182 -6.63 -5.51 -19.97
CA LEU A 182 -5.82 -6.63 -20.45
C LEU A 182 -4.36 -6.40 -20.05
N GLY A 183 -3.63 -7.50 -19.83
CA GLY A 183 -2.22 -7.50 -19.45
C GLY A 183 -1.94 -8.49 -18.33
N ILE A 184 -0.66 -8.66 -17.99
CA ILE A 184 -0.26 -9.62 -16.95
C ILE A 184 -0.79 -9.25 -15.56
N LYS A 185 -0.80 -7.95 -15.21
CA LYS A 185 -1.37 -7.48 -13.94
C LYS A 185 -2.87 -7.85 -13.83
N GLY A 186 -3.64 -7.56 -14.88
CA GLY A 186 -5.06 -7.93 -14.94
C GLY A 186 -5.28 -9.45 -14.94
N PHE A 187 -4.40 -10.21 -15.59
CA PHE A 187 -4.46 -11.68 -15.60
C PHE A 187 -4.23 -12.27 -14.21
N LYS A 188 -3.23 -11.77 -13.49
CA LYS A 188 -2.95 -12.15 -12.09
C LYS A 188 -4.12 -11.78 -11.18
N GLN A 189 -4.63 -10.56 -11.31
CA GLN A 189 -5.77 -10.07 -10.54
C GLN A 189 -7.06 -10.86 -10.82
N ALA A 190 -7.26 -11.35 -12.05
CA ALA A 190 -8.38 -12.24 -12.37
C ALA A 190 -8.31 -13.57 -11.63
N HIS A 191 -7.12 -14.18 -11.49
CA HIS A 191 -6.94 -15.40 -10.70
C HIS A 191 -7.19 -15.14 -9.22
N LYS A 192 -6.64 -14.04 -8.69
CA LYS A 192 -6.85 -13.61 -7.30
C LYS A 192 -8.34 -13.46 -6.95
N LEU A 193 -9.08 -12.70 -7.75
CA LEU A 193 -10.50 -12.41 -7.48
C LEU A 193 -11.39 -13.64 -7.67
N LEU A 194 -11.09 -14.53 -8.62
CA LEU A 194 -11.81 -15.78 -8.75
C LEU A 194 -11.52 -16.73 -7.59
N PHE A 195 -10.29 -16.76 -7.09
CA PHE A 195 -9.98 -17.50 -5.88
C PHE A 195 -10.74 -16.95 -4.67
N ASP A 196 -10.75 -15.63 -4.46
CA ASP A 196 -11.50 -14.99 -3.37
C ASP A 196 -13.01 -15.27 -3.46
N MET A 197 -13.55 -15.36 -4.68
CA MET A 197 -14.92 -15.77 -4.95
C MET A 197 -15.14 -17.23 -4.58
N TYR A 198 -14.26 -18.14 -5.01
CA TYR A 198 -14.35 -19.56 -4.68
C TYR A 198 -14.26 -19.78 -3.17
N TYR A 199 -13.42 -19.05 -2.46
CA TYR A 199 -13.37 -19.13 -1.00
C TYR A 199 -14.77 -18.91 -0.40
N GLN A 200 -15.43 -17.83 -0.79
CA GLN A 200 -16.78 -17.49 -0.31
C GLN A 200 -17.81 -18.52 -0.78
N PHE A 201 -17.69 -19.02 -2.01
CA PHE A 201 -18.62 -20.02 -2.54
C PHE A 201 -18.49 -21.38 -1.86
N GLU A 202 -17.28 -21.83 -1.54
CA GLU A 202 -17.03 -23.12 -0.89
C GLU A 202 -17.40 -23.08 0.61
N SER A 203 -17.36 -21.92 1.26
CA SER A 203 -17.77 -21.73 2.67
C SER A 203 -19.28 -21.47 2.85
N LYS A 204 -20.09 -21.50 1.78
CA LYS A 204 -21.53 -21.14 1.81
C LYS A 204 -22.41 -21.97 2.73
N ASP A 205 -21.98 -23.18 3.06
CA ASP A 205 -22.74 -24.09 3.94
C ASP A 205 -22.42 -23.85 5.43
N GLN A 206 -21.43 -23.01 5.73
CA GLN A 206 -21.12 -22.59 7.10
C GLN A 206 -22.16 -21.57 7.62
N PRO A 207 -22.36 -21.47 8.94
CA PRO A 207 -23.14 -20.38 9.52
C PRO A 207 -22.64 -19.02 9.04
N LEU A 208 -23.52 -18.05 8.84
CA LEU A 208 -23.18 -16.74 8.27
C LEU A 208 -21.98 -16.03 8.94
N LEU A 209 -21.83 -16.18 10.27
CA LEU A 209 -20.70 -15.59 11.01
C LEU A 209 -19.36 -16.30 10.76
N LEU A 210 -19.38 -17.52 10.22
CA LEU A 210 -18.23 -18.38 9.93
C LEU A 210 -18.01 -18.55 8.41
N HIS A 211 -18.81 -17.86 7.59
CA HIS A 211 -18.81 -17.89 6.13
C HIS A 211 -17.69 -17.00 5.55
N ASP A 212 -16.47 -17.13 6.07
CA ASP A 212 -15.27 -16.50 5.51
C ASP A 212 -14.03 -17.26 5.98
N ALA A 213 -12.84 -16.84 5.59
CA ALA A 213 -11.61 -17.43 6.07
C ALA A 213 -11.40 -17.23 7.59
N PRO A 214 -10.59 -18.08 8.25
CA PRO A 214 -10.26 -17.96 9.66
C PRO A 214 -9.82 -16.56 10.10
N ASN A 215 -9.05 -15.87 9.25
CA ASN A 215 -8.86 -14.43 9.36
C ASN A 215 -8.63 -13.78 7.97
N PRO A 216 -8.85 -12.46 7.83
CA PRO A 216 -8.70 -11.76 6.56
C PRO A 216 -7.27 -11.77 5.99
N SER A 217 -6.24 -11.80 6.86
CA SER A 217 -4.84 -11.86 6.44
C SER A 217 -4.51 -13.17 5.73
N PHE A 218 -5.04 -14.28 6.22
CA PHE A 218 -4.85 -15.61 5.66
C PHE A 218 -5.53 -15.75 4.30
N LYS A 219 -6.76 -15.25 4.16
CA LYS A 219 -7.45 -15.17 2.86
C LYS A 219 -6.64 -14.40 1.82
N THR A 220 -6.13 -13.23 2.24
CA THR A 220 -5.29 -12.37 1.39
C THR A 220 -4.00 -13.08 1.01
N ALA A 221 -3.38 -13.81 1.95
CA ALA A 221 -2.16 -14.56 1.71
C ALA A 221 -2.36 -15.67 0.67
N LEU A 222 -3.44 -16.44 0.82
CA LEU A 222 -3.83 -17.47 -0.15
C LEU A 222 -4.04 -16.86 -1.54
N SER A 223 -4.85 -15.82 -1.66
CA SER A 223 -5.19 -15.25 -2.97
C SER A 223 -3.98 -14.55 -3.64
N ASN A 224 -3.07 -13.98 -2.84
CA ASN A 224 -1.79 -13.48 -3.34
C ASN A 224 -0.86 -14.60 -3.81
N ALA A 225 -0.77 -15.73 -3.11
CA ALA A 225 0.03 -16.87 -3.55
C ALA A 225 -0.46 -17.40 -4.92
N ILE A 226 -1.77 -17.49 -5.10
CA ILE A 226 -2.40 -17.87 -6.38
C ILE A 226 -2.13 -16.83 -7.48
N SER A 227 -2.19 -15.54 -7.13
CA SER A 227 -1.84 -14.43 -8.03
C SER A 227 -0.41 -14.55 -8.54
N ILE A 228 0.55 -14.79 -7.64
CA ILE A 228 1.97 -14.99 -8.00
C ILE A 228 2.12 -16.19 -8.93
N ALA A 229 1.58 -17.35 -8.55
CA ALA A 229 1.68 -18.57 -9.33
C ALA A 229 1.06 -18.47 -10.73
N SER A 230 0.00 -17.66 -10.89
CA SER A 230 -0.60 -17.43 -12.21
C SER A 230 0.31 -16.69 -13.20
N GLY A 231 1.38 -16.04 -12.71
CA GLY A 231 2.41 -15.44 -13.55
C GLY A 231 3.45 -16.44 -14.09
N ASN A 232 3.31 -17.73 -13.80
CA ASN A 232 4.27 -18.74 -14.21
C ASN A 232 4.42 -18.83 -15.73
N ILE A 233 5.68 -18.86 -16.18
CA ILE A 233 6.04 -18.84 -17.61
C ILE A 233 5.48 -20.04 -18.36
N ASP A 234 5.59 -21.25 -17.81
CA ASP A 234 5.09 -22.47 -18.47
C ASP A 234 3.57 -22.48 -18.55
N TYR A 235 2.90 -21.99 -17.52
CA TYR A 235 1.45 -21.79 -17.55
C TYR A 235 1.05 -20.78 -18.64
N LEU A 236 1.72 -19.63 -18.72
CA LEU A 236 1.45 -18.62 -19.75
C LEU A 236 1.71 -19.14 -21.17
N LYS A 237 2.77 -19.93 -21.38
CA LYS A 237 3.05 -20.64 -22.65
C LYS A 237 1.91 -21.60 -23.01
N SER A 238 1.44 -22.40 -22.06
CA SER A 238 0.33 -23.35 -22.29
C SER A 238 -0.97 -22.68 -22.77
N LEU A 239 -1.14 -21.38 -22.46
CA LEU A 239 -2.28 -20.57 -22.88
C LEU A 239 -2.05 -19.79 -24.19
N ASN A 240 -0.90 -20.02 -24.85
CA ASN A 240 -0.39 -19.25 -25.97
C ASN A 240 -0.31 -17.74 -25.69
N LEU A 241 -0.01 -17.37 -24.43
CA LEU A 241 0.21 -15.99 -24.02
C LEU A 241 1.70 -15.59 -24.07
N LEU A 242 2.58 -16.58 -24.18
CA LEU A 242 4.00 -16.41 -24.46
C LEU A 242 4.43 -17.41 -25.55
N PRO A 243 5.45 -17.09 -26.36
CA PRO A 243 6.05 -18.04 -27.30
C PRO A 243 6.64 -19.27 -26.59
N GLU A 244 6.63 -20.43 -27.25
CA GLU A 244 7.19 -21.69 -26.70
C GLU A 244 8.67 -21.56 -26.32
N ASN A 245 9.45 -20.83 -27.13
CA ASN A 245 10.88 -20.57 -26.91
C ASN A 245 11.14 -19.38 -25.97
N TYR A 246 10.12 -18.77 -25.39
CA TYR A 246 10.30 -17.64 -24.47
C TYR A 246 11.07 -18.09 -23.22
N SER A 247 12.04 -17.27 -22.80
CA SER A 247 12.75 -17.43 -21.53
C SER A 247 12.92 -16.06 -20.91
N ILE A 248 12.70 -15.95 -19.60
CA ILE A 248 12.95 -14.70 -18.88
C ILE A 248 14.47 -14.49 -18.74
N SER A 249 14.97 -13.33 -19.19
CA SER A 249 16.37 -12.95 -18.94
C SER A 249 16.62 -12.66 -17.45
N GLU A 250 17.89 -12.74 -17.05
CA GLU A 250 18.29 -12.36 -15.68
C GLU A 250 17.99 -10.88 -15.41
N ASN A 251 18.16 -10.00 -16.40
CA ASN A 251 17.86 -8.57 -16.28
C ASN A 251 16.37 -8.33 -15.95
N SER A 252 15.46 -8.95 -16.69
CA SER A 252 14.01 -8.80 -16.47
C SER A 252 13.54 -9.42 -15.16
N LYS A 253 14.17 -10.51 -14.72
CA LYS A 253 13.94 -11.10 -13.41
C LYS A 253 14.30 -10.12 -12.28
N ILE A 254 15.49 -9.52 -12.33
CA ILE A 254 15.92 -8.55 -11.32
C ILE A 254 15.04 -7.30 -11.34
N ASN A 255 14.72 -6.77 -12.53
CA ASN A 255 13.83 -5.61 -12.66
C ASN A 255 12.41 -5.89 -12.11
N SER A 256 11.87 -7.09 -12.32
CA SER A 256 10.54 -7.47 -11.81
C SER A 256 10.53 -7.59 -10.28
N LEU A 257 11.54 -8.25 -9.71
CA LEU A 257 11.71 -8.35 -8.27
C LEU A 257 11.94 -6.97 -7.63
N PHE A 258 12.74 -6.12 -8.28
CA PHE A 258 12.99 -4.76 -7.82
C PHE A 258 11.69 -3.94 -7.78
N LYS A 259 10.86 -4.02 -8.83
CA LYS A 259 9.55 -3.36 -8.90
C LYS A 259 8.66 -3.76 -7.74
N GLU A 260 8.52 -5.06 -7.49
CA GLU A 260 7.75 -5.58 -6.36
C GLU A 260 8.35 -5.13 -5.01
N ALA A 261 9.68 -5.10 -4.91
CA ALA A 261 10.33 -4.73 -3.67
C ALA A 261 10.09 -3.25 -3.28
N ILE A 262 10.16 -2.33 -4.24
CA ILE A 262 9.90 -0.90 -4.01
C ILE A 262 8.40 -0.57 -3.91
N GLU A 263 7.51 -1.43 -4.43
CA GLU A 263 6.06 -1.29 -4.35
C GLU A 263 5.50 -1.85 -3.04
N ASP A 264 5.88 -3.07 -2.65
CA ASP A 264 5.20 -3.82 -1.58
C ASP A 264 6.12 -4.23 -0.42
N PHE A 265 7.33 -4.73 -0.70
CA PHE A 265 8.26 -5.14 0.37
C PHE A 265 8.66 -3.98 1.29
N VAL A 266 8.88 -2.80 0.71
CA VAL A 266 9.34 -1.64 1.46
C VAL A 266 8.30 -1.07 2.44
N LYS A 267 7.03 -1.49 2.33
CA LYS A 267 5.95 -1.11 3.25
C LYS A 267 6.04 -1.81 4.61
N LEU A 268 6.71 -2.96 4.69
CA LEU A 268 6.70 -3.80 5.90
C LEU A 268 7.15 -3.07 7.18
N PRO A 269 8.27 -2.33 7.21
CA PRO A 269 8.65 -1.64 8.43
C PRO A 269 7.68 -0.47 8.77
N MET A 270 7.02 0.15 7.78
CA MET A 270 5.98 1.17 8.06
C MET A 270 4.79 0.56 8.81
N TYR A 271 4.34 -0.64 8.40
CA TYR A 271 3.26 -1.33 9.09
C TYR A 271 3.62 -1.66 10.54
N LEU A 272 4.87 -2.08 10.78
CA LEU A 272 5.34 -2.37 12.13
C LEU A 272 5.46 -1.10 12.98
N VAL A 273 6.03 -0.02 12.44
CA VAL A 273 6.12 1.29 13.12
C VAL A 273 4.74 1.75 13.58
N ALA A 274 3.74 1.67 12.69
CA ALA A 274 2.37 2.11 13.01
C ALA A 274 1.76 1.35 14.19
N ASP A 275 2.01 0.05 14.31
CA ASP A 275 1.43 -0.77 15.38
C ASP A 275 2.25 -0.78 16.67
N LEU A 276 3.58 -0.68 16.61
CA LEU A 276 4.40 -0.46 17.81
C LEU A 276 4.00 0.86 18.48
N PHE A 277 3.90 1.94 17.70
CA PHE A 277 3.43 3.23 18.20
C PHE A 277 2.03 3.12 18.83
N ARG A 278 1.06 2.53 18.10
CA ARG A 278 -0.32 2.39 18.60
C ARG A 278 -0.40 1.50 19.84
N GLN A 279 0.44 0.48 19.93
CA GLN A 279 0.50 -0.40 21.09
C GLN A 279 0.91 0.37 22.35
N GLU A 280 1.98 1.17 22.29
CA GLU A 280 2.42 1.99 23.43
C GLU A 280 1.35 3.01 23.86
N VAL A 281 0.66 3.62 22.88
CA VAL A 281 -0.49 4.50 23.14
C VAL A 281 -1.64 3.76 23.83
N PHE A 282 -1.98 2.55 23.36
CA PHE A 282 -3.08 1.76 23.94
C PHE A 282 -2.74 1.17 25.31
N GLU A 283 -1.48 0.85 25.56
CA GLU A 283 -0.98 0.39 26.86
C GLU A 283 -0.86 1.53 27.87
N GLY A 284 -0.80 2.78 27.39
CA GLY A 284 -0.66 3.97 28.23
C GLY A 284 0.77 4.20 28.71
N THR A 285 1.75 3.62 28.01
CA THR A 285 3.19 3.81 28.28
C THR A 285 3.76 5.04 27.59
N LEU A 286 3.07 5.58 26.58
CA LEU A 286 3.48 6.76 25.81
C LEU A 286 2.52 7.94 26.01
N SER A 287 3.04 9.07 26.50
CA SER A 287 2.24 10.29 26.71
C SER A 287 2.06 11.10 25.41
N PRO A 288 0.98 11.89 25.26
CA PRO A 288 0.74 12.72 24.06
C PRO A 288 1.88 13.66 23.69
N GLU A 289 2.61 14.16 24.69
CA GLU A 289 3.76 15.06 24.51
C GLU A 289 4.97 14.37 23.86
N GLU A 290 5.02 13.04 23.92
CA GLU A 290 6.11 12.20 23.40
C GLU A 290 5.80 11.59 22.03
N TRP A 291 4.56 11.73 21.53
CA TRP A 291 4.11 11.02 20.32
C TRP A 291 4.99 11.28 19.09
N ASN A 292 5.35 12.54 18.84
CA ASN A 292 6.10 12.88 17.64
C ASN A 292 7.55 12.40 17.71
N GLU A 293 8.18 12.53 18.89
CA GLU A 293 9.54 12.02 19.14
C GLU A 293 9.59 10.51 18.98
N GLU A 294 8.66 9.79 19.60
CA GLU A 294 8.59 8.34 19.51
C GLU A 294 8.29 7.85 18.10
N TRP A 295 7.38 8.53 17.39
CA TRP A 295 7.08 8.26 15.99
C TRP A 295 8.34 8.33 15.11
N TRP A 296 9.09 9.44 15.20
CA TRP A 296 10.31 9.60 14.41
C TRP A 296 11.45 8.70 14.88
N ARG A 297 11.50 8.33 16.16
CA ARG A 297 12.43 7.31 16.69
C ARG A 297 12.15 5.95 16.05
N LEU A 298 10.90 5.49 16.03
CA LEU A 298 10.50 4.23 15.41
C LEU A 298 10.78 4.23 13.91
N ARG A 299 10.42 5.31 13.19
CA ARG A 299 10.68 5.46 11.76
C ARG A 299 12.17 5.45 11.43
N SER A 300 12.98 6.17 12.19
CA SER A 300 14.43 6.20 12.00
C SER A 300 15.04 4.82 12.25
N ASN A 301 14.61 4.13 13.29
CA ASN A 301 15.18 2.82 13.66
C ASN A 301 14.77 1.69 12.72
N LEU A 302 13.51 1.67 12.26
CA LEU A 302 12.97 0.55 11.47
C LEU A 302 12.95 0.81 9.96
N GLN A 303 12.76 2.05 9.53
CA GLN A 303 12.71 2.39 8.10
C GLN A 303 13.98 3.09 7.60
N GLY A 304 14.79 3.67 8.49
CA GLY A 304 15.89 4.54 8.06
C GLY A 304 15.38 5.81 7.40
N ILE A 305 14.27 6.35 7.91
CA ILE A 305 13.63 7.58 7.43
C ILE A 305 13.59 8.60 8.57
N LYS A 306 14.00 9.84 8.27
CA LYS A 306 13.99 10.96 9.23
C LYS A 306 13.03 12.07 8.80
N SER A 307 12.67 12.91 9.77
CA SER A 307 11.98 14.17 9.51
C SER A 307 12.88 15.10 8.67
N PRO A 308 12.33 15.81 7.67
CA PRO A 308 13.08 16.84 6.94
C PRO A 308 13.24 18.13 7.74
N LEU A 309 12.37 18.35 8.72
CA LEU A 309 12.43 19.50 9.61
C LEU A 309 13.11 19.08 10.92
N LYS A 310 13.63 20.06 11.66
CA LYS A 310 14.04 19.79 13.04
C LYS A 310 12.77 19.55 13.84
N ASP A 311 12.68 18.41 14.52
CA ASP A 311 11.50 18.04 15.29
C ASP A 311 11.20 19.11 16.35
N GLU A 312 10.15 19.91 16.10
CA GLU A 312 9.62 20.85 17.08
C GLU A 312 8.60 20.12 17.95
N LYS A 313 8.64 20.33 19.27
CA LYS A 313 7.75 19.67 20.25
C LYS A 313 6.25 19.97 20.07
N LYS A 314 5.88 20.81 19.11
CA LYS A 314 4.48 21.19 18.83
C LYS A 314 3.87 20.43 17.65
N ASP A 315 4.69 19.75 16.86
CA ASP A 315 4.23 18.99 15.69
C ASP A 315 3.78 17.59 16.08
N ASN A 316 2.88 17.01 15.27
CA ASN A 316 2.34 15.69 15.51
C ASN A 316 2.11 14.98 14.17
N ASP A 317 3.22 14.60 13.53
CA ASP A 317 3.25 14.05 12.17
C ASP A 317 2.56 12.69 12.08
N VAL A 318 2.42 11.98 13.20
CA VAL A 318 1.68 10.73 13.24
C VAL A 318 0.17 10.95 12.96
N LEU A 319 -0.38 12.13 13.23
CA LEU A 319 -1.80 12.42 12.97
C LEU A 319 -2.16 12.43 11.48
N VAL A 320 -1.19 12.70 10.61
CA VAL A 320 -1.40 12.68 9.16
C VAL A 320 -1.14 11.31 8.56
N ASN A 321 -0.57 10.35 9.31
CA ASN A 321 -0.28 9.01 8.81
C ASN A 321 -1.55 8.16 8.63
N THR A 322 -1.74 7.64 7.41
CA THR A 322 -2.98 6.94 7.04
C THR A 322 -3.20 5.61 7.76
N TYR A 323 -2.15 4.91 8.20
CA TYR A 323 -2.29 3.66 8.95
C TYR A 323 -2.72 3.89 10.39
N VAL A 324 -2.37 5.05 10.96
CA VAL A 324 -2.70 5.39 12.33
C VAL A 324 -4.08 6.05 12.41
N THR A 325 -4.37 7.06 11.60
CA THR A 325 -5.57 7.90 11.76
C THR A 325 -6.74 7.56 10.84
N GLN A 326 -6.49 7.03 9.63
CA GLN A 326 -7.57 6.70 8.69
C GLN A 326 -8.00 5.23 8.79
N LYS A 327 -7.09 4.31 9.16
CA LYS A 327 -7.35 2.87 9.25
C LYS A 327 -7.42 2.41 10.69
N HIS A 328 -8.64 2.21 11.21
CA HIS A 328 -8.90 1.69 12.56
C HIS A 328 -8.78 0.16 12.65
N SER A 329 -7.63 -0.37 12.27
CA SER A 329 -7.33 -1.80 12.30
C SER A 329 -5.82 -2.04 12.26
N PRO A 330 -5.31 -3.16 12.79
CA PRO A 330 -3.87 -3.44 12.89
C PRO A 330 -3.20 -3.40 11.52
N ALA A 331 -2.12 -2.65 11.40
CA ALA A 331 -1.30 -2.60 10.20
C ALA A 331 -0.48 -3.88 10.02
N VAL A 332 -0.08 -4.57 11.11
CA VAL A 332 0.64 -5.86 11.07
C VAL A 332 -0.09 -6.95 10.30
N ARG A 333 -1.42 -6.83 10.13
CA ARG A 333 -2.21 -7.73 9.28
C ARG A 333 -1.64 -7.85 7.86
N TYR A 334 -1.06 -6.77 7.34
CA TYR A 334 -0.43 -6.74 6.02
C TYR A 334 0.90 -7.51 6.03
N ILE A 335 1.70 -7.38 7.08
CA ILE A 335 2.93 -8.16 7.25
C ILE A 335 2.60 -9.65 7.33
N ILE A 336 1.60 -10.02 8.14
CA ILE A 336 1.14 -11.40 8.29
C ILE A 336 0.72 -11.97 6.94
N SER A 337 -0.12 -11.25 6.19
CA SER A 337 -0.54 -11.71 4.86
C SER A 337 0.63 -11.83 3.87
N TYR A 338 1.57 -10.88 3.91
CA TYR A 338 2.67 -10.80 2.96
C TYR A 338 3.76 -11.83 3.24
N VAL A 339 3.92 -12.29 4.47
CA VAL A 339 4.86 -13.38 4.81
C VAL A 339 4.22 -14.73 4.52
N ILE A 340 2.97 -14.94 4.98
CA ILE A 340 2.26 -16.22 4.79
C ILE A 340 2.04 -16.52 3.30
N GLN A 341 1.84 -15.53 2.43
CA GLN A 341 1.68 -15.80 0.99
C GLN A 341 2.89 -16.54 0.40
N PHE A 342 4.11 -16.27 0.87
CA PHE A 342 5.30 -16.95 0.38
C PHE A 342 5.46 -18.34 1.01
N GLN A 343 5.03 -18.53 2.26
CA GLN A 343 4.93 -19.88 2.86
C GLN A 343 3.96 -20.77 2.08
N ILE A 344 2.79 -20.24 1.76
CA ILE A 344 1.78 -20.92 0.94
C ILE A 344 2.31 -21.16 -0.48
N LEU A 345 2.94 -20.16 -1.10
CA LEU A 345 3.52 -20.30 -2.44
C LEU A 345 4.58 -21.41 -2.49
N ARG A 346 5.47 -21.49 -1.49
CA ARG A 346 6.46 -22.57 -1.38
C ARG A 346 5.80 -23.93 -1.23
N ALA A 347 4.74 -24.04 -0.43
CA ALA A 347 3.98 -25.28 -0.30
C ALA A 347 3.27 -25.68 -1.61
N LEU A 348 2.72 -24.72 -2.35
CA LEU A 348 2.10 -24.93 -3.66
C LEU A 348 3.11 -25.30 -4.76
N CYS A 349 4.38 -24.91 -4.58
CA CYS A 349 5.47 -25.08 -5.52
C CYS A 349 6.67 -25.82 -4.90
N PRO A 350 6.49 -27.08 -4.45
CA PRO A 350 7.50 -27.80 -3.68
C PRO A 350 8.77 -28.09 -4.48
N ASP A 351 8.63 -28.32 -5.80
CA ASP A 351 9.74 -28.69 -6.68
C ASP A 351 10.45 -27.48 -7.30
N THR A 352 9.98 -26.25 -7.04
CA THR A 352 10.58 -25.03 -7.62
C THR A 352 11.85 -24.66 -6.86
N PRO A 353 13.02 -24.56 -7.54
CA PRO A 353 14.27 -24.12 -6.91
C PRO A 353 14.15 -22.76 -6.21
N SER A 354 14.88 -22.56 -5.11
CA SER A 354 14.75 -21.37 -4.27
C SER A 354 14.89 -20.05 -5.04
N ASN A 355 15.88 -19.95 -5.92
CA ASN A 355 16.13 -18.77 -6.76
C ASN A 355 15.14 -18.58 -7.94
N MET A 356 14.15 -19.47 -8.07
CA MET A 356 13.11 -19.44 -9.09
C MET A 356 11.69 -19.39 -8.52
N LEU A 357 11.52 -19.30 -7.19
CA LEU A 357 10.19 -19.21 -6.57
C LEU A 357 9.39 -18.00 -7.07
N PHE A 358 10.07 -16.92 -7.48
CA PHE A 358 9.45 -15.73 -8.05
C PHE A 358 8.67 -15.97 -9.36
N ASN A 359 9.02 -17.02 -10.10
CA ASN A 359 8.27 -17.45 -11.28
C ASN A 359 7.01 -18.25 -10.91
N GLY A 360 6.79 -18.59 -9.65
CA GLY A 360 5.74 -19.52 -9.23
C GLY A 360 5.88 -20.89 -9.90
N CYS A 361 4.75 -21.59 -10.05
CA CYS A 361 4.68 -22.91 -10.66
C CYS A 361 3.26 -23.21 -11.16
N VAL A 362 3.12 -24.34 -11.85
CA VAL A 362 1.81 -25.02 -11.93
C VAL A 362 1.50 -25.60 -10.55
N LEU A 363 0.35 -25.24 -10.00
CA LEU A 363 0.01 -25.51 -8.60
C LEU A 363 -0.11 -27.00 -8.31
N ASP A 364 0.46 -27.43 -7.16
CA ASP A 364 0.27 -28.79 -6.66
C ASP A 364 -1.20 -29.08 -6.33
N LYS A 365 -1.77 -30.11 -6.98
CA LYS A 365 -3.19 -30.47 -6.83
C LYS A 365 -3.53 -31.00 -5.44
N ASN A 366 -2.61 -31.69 -4.77
CA ASN A 366 -2.88 -32.21 -3.44
C ASN A 366 -2.99 -31.05 -2.44
N ILE A 367 -2.11 -30.05 -2.53
CA ILE A 367 -2.20 -28.84 -1.71
C ILE A 367 -3.46 -28.03 -2.04
N MET A 368 -3.82 -27.91 -3.32
CA MET A 368 -5.08 -27.26 -3.71
C MET A 368 -6.32 -27.97 -3.14
N ASN A 369 -6.34 -29.31 -3.10
CA ASN A 369 -7.43 -30.05 -2.45
C ASN A 369 -7.51 -29.74 -0.94
N LYS A 370 -6.37 -29.59 -0.26
CA LYS A 370 -6.36 -29.17 1.15
C LYS A 370 -6.89 -27.75 1.33
N ILE A 371 -6.53 -26.83 0.42
CA ILE A 371 -7.07 -25.47 0.40
C ILE A 371 -8.58 -25.48 0.20
N GLU A 372 -9.12 -26.33 -0.67
CA GLU A 372 -10.57 -26.48 -0.83
C GLU A 372 -11.25 -26.97 0.46
N ILE A 373 -10.63 -27.90 1.19
CA ILE A 373 -11.13 -28.33 2.52
C ILE A 373 -11.14 -27.14 3.48
N ILE A 374 -10.06 -26.37 3.55
CA ILE A 374 -9.95 -25.17 4.39
C ILE A 374 -11.02 -24.13 4.02
N MET A 375 -11.29 -23.95 2.72
CA MET A 375 -12.36 -23.07 2.28
C MET A 375 -13.72 -23.53 2.79
N LYS A 376 -14.00 -24.84 2.75
CA LYS A 376 -15.27 -25.41 3.25
C LYS A 376 -15.43 -25.28 4.76
N GLU A 377 -14.34 -25.37 5.50
CA GLU A 377 -14.34 -25.10 6.95
C GLU A 377 -14.66 -23.62 7.25
N GLY A 378 -14.22 -22.70 6.39
CA GLY A 378 -14.41 -21.27 6.65
C GLY A 378 -13.71 -20.87 7.95
N ALA A 379 -14.40 -20.14 8.83
CA ALA A 379 -13.84 -19.66 10.09
C ALA A 379 -14.14 -20.59 11.28
N THR A 380 -14.49 -21.87 11.03
CA THR A 380 -14.62 -22.89 12.08
C THR A 380 -13.27 -23.34 12.65
N ILE A 381 -12.21 -23.20 11.85
CA ILE A 381 -10.82 -23.48 12.22
C ILE A 381 -10.03 -22.18 12.37
N ASP A 382 -8.93 -22.21 13.11
CA ASP A 382 -8.02 -21.07 13.20
C ASP A 382 -7.02 -21.03 12.03
N TYR A 383 -6.40 -19.86 11.83
CA TYR A 383 -5.51 -19.65 10.68
C TYR A 383 -4.17 -20.40 10.80
N LEU A 384 -3.71 -20.74 12.01
CA LEU A 384 -2.48 -21.53 12.20
C LEU A 384 -2.73 -23.00 11.88
N THR A 385 -3.91 -23.52 12.22
CA THR A 385 -4.35 -24.86 11.80
C THR A 385 -4.50 -24.92 10.27
N ALA A 386 -5.11 -23.90 9.66
CA ALA A 386 -5.19 -23.82 8.20
C ALA A 386 -3.80 -23.71 7.53
N LEU A 387 -2.88 -22.95 8.14
CA LEU A 387 -1.49 -22.85 7.67
C LEU A 387 -0.79 -24.21 7.73
N GLU A 388 -0.86 -24.90 8.86
CA GLU A 388 -0.25 -26.22 9.08
C GLU A 388 -0.78 -27.27 8.11
N MET A 389 -2.08 -27.26 7.79
CA MET A 389 -2.63 -28.15 6.78
C MET A 389 -1.94 -27.97 5.42
N ILE A 390 -1.61 -26.73 5.05
CA ILE A 390 -0.97 -26.39 3.77
C ILE A 390 0.53 -26.65 3.81
N THR A 391 1.24 -26.09 4.79
CA THR A 391 2.71 -26.02 4.85
C THR A 391 3.34 -27.17 5.62
N GLY A 392 2.56 -27.85 6.47
CA GLY A 392 3.05 -28.81 7.45
C GLY A 392 3.59 -28.18 8.74
N ASP A 393 3.49 -26.85 8.90
CA ASP A 393 4.02 -26.12 10.07
C ASP A 393 3.09 -24.96 10.48
N ARG A 394 2.97 -24.72 11.78
CA ARG A 394 2.24 -23.58 12.39
C ARG A 394 3.10 -22.33 12.49
N GLN A 395 4.42 -22.41 12.28
CA GLN A 395 5.33 -21.28 12.49
C GLN A 395 5.17 -20.17 11.46
N PHE A 396 5.34 -18.93 11.92
CA PHE A 396 5.44 -17.75 11.08
C PHE A 396 6.87 -17.63 10.53
N ASP A 397 7.07 -17.98 9.26
CA ASP A 397 8.41 -18.15 8.67
C ASP A 397 8.64 -17.26 7.45
N ALA A 398 9.68 -16.43 7.54
CA ALA A 398 10.11 -15.54 6.46
C ALA A 398 11.04 -16.21 5.44
N THR A 399 11.49 -17.45 5.67
CA THR A 399 12.45 -18.12 4.78
C THR A 399 11.98 -18.18 3.33
N PRO A 400 10.73 -18.59 3.02
CA PRO A 400 10.23 -18.63 1.64
C PRO A 400 10.22 -17.27 0.94
N MET A 401 9.99 -16.20 1.71
CA MET A 401 10.04 -14.83 1.21
C MET A 401 11.48 -14.40 0.89
N ILE A 402 12.45 -14.76 1.72
CA ILE A 402 13.88 -14.53 1.47
C ILE A 402 14.31 -15.28 0.20
N GLU A 403 13.84 -16.51 0.01
CA GLU A 403 14.11 -17.28 -1.22
C GLU A 403 13.56 -16.58 -2.46
N TYR A 404 12.32 -16.09 -2.39
CA TYR A 404 11.66 -15.35 -3.47
C TYR A 404 12.48 -14.12 -3.90
N PHE A 405 12.94 -13.30 -2.94
CA PHE A 405 13.73 -12.10 -3.21
C PHE A 405 15.24 -12.34 -3.33
N SER A 406 15.72 -13.57 -3.15
CA SER A 406 17.16 -13.89 -3.13
C SER A 406 17.94 -13.40 -4.37
N PRO A 407 17.39 -13.45 -5.62
CA PRO A 407 18.14 -12.94 -6.76
C PRO A 407 18.36 -11.43 -6.70
N LEU A 408 17.33 -10.68 -6.29
CA LEU A 408 17.43 -9.24 -6.11
C LEU A 408 18.40 -8.91 -4.97
N TYR A 409 18.33 -9.65 -3.87
CA TYR A 409 19.21 -9.44 -2.72
C TYR A 409 20.69 -9.56 -3.10
N GLU A 410 21.07 -10.63 -3.81
CA GLU A 410 22.46 -10.83 -4.25
C GLU A 410 22.89 -9.79 -5.27
N TRP A 411 21.97 -9.36 -6.16
CA TRP A 411 22.26 -8.26 -7.09
C TRP A 411 22.51 -6.94 -6.37
N LEU A 412 21.65 -6.56 -5.41
CA LEU A 412 21.79 -5.32 -4.64
C LEU A 412 23.08 -5.29 -3.82
N LYS A 413 23.41 -6.40 -3.13
CA LYS A 413 24.66 -6.54 -2.39
C LYS A 413 25.87 -6.28 -3.27
N LYS A 414 25.92 -6.95 -4.42
CA LYS A 414 27.01 -6.80 -5.38
C LYS A 414 27.11 -5.36 -5.88
N TYR A 415 25.99 -4.77 -6.29
CA TYR A 415 25.94 -3.38 -6.76
C TYR A 415 26.44 -2.41 -5.68
N ASN A 416 25.95 -2.53 -4.46
CA ASN A 416 26.30 -1.63 -3.36
C ASN A 416 27.77 -1.79 -2.94
N GLU A 417 28.30 -3.02 -2.93
CA GLU A 417 29.71 -3.31 -2.65
C GLU A 417 30.63 -2.72 -3.73
N GLU A 418 30.33 -2.95 -5.01
CA GLU A 418 31.13 -2.45 -6.15
C GLU A 418 31.17 -0.91 -6.20
N ASN A 419 30.11 -0.24 -5.73
CA ASN A 419 30.03 1.23 -5.64
C ASN A 419 30.54 1.78 -4.30
N GLY A 420 31.01 0.93 -3.38
CA GLY A 420 31.53 1.34 -2.07
C GLY A 420 30.50 2.13 -1.24
N LEU A 421 29.25 1.69 -1.26
CA LEU A 421 28.14 2.34 -0.56
C LEU A 421 28.06 1.84 0.89
N TYR A 422 27.64 2.73 1.80
CA TYR A 422 27.44 2.37 3.21
C TYR A 422 26.10 1.66 3.37
N ILE A 423 26.10 0.41 3.83
CA ILE A 423 24.86 -0.36 4.01
C ILE A 423 24.17 0.07 5.31
N GLY A 424 22.89 0.46 5.22
CA GLY A 424 22.12 0.93 6.38
C GLY A 424 22.29 2.43 6.60
N TRP A 425 21.93 2.93 7.79
CA TRP A 425 21.75 4.36 8.07
C TRP A 425 22.23 4.80 9.46
N ASP A 426 23.11 4.01 10.07
CA ASP A 426 23.73 4.22 11.38
C ASP A 426 25.07 4.97 11.31
N GLY A 427 25.34 5.63 10.18
CA GLY A 427 26.54 6.44 9.96
C GLY A 427 26.51 7.81 10.63
N LYS A 428 27.57 8.58 10.40
CA LYS A 428 27.81 9.89 11.05
C LYS A 428 27.21 11.06 10.28
N GLY A 429 26.58 10.82 9.13
CA GLY A 429 26.03 11.86 8.26
C GLY A 429 27.07 12.39 7.27
N GLU A 430 27.87 11.50 6.69
CA GLU A 430 28.85 11.85 5.67
C GLU A 430 28.19 12.27 4.36
N LYS A 431 28.86 13.12 3.59
CA LYS A 431 28.40 13.50 2.24
C LYS A 431 28.77 12.40 1.23
N PHE A 432 27.98 12.30 0.16
CA PHE A 432 28.34 11.46 -0.98
C PHE A 432 29.64 11.93 -1.63
N LYS A 433 30.51 10.98 -1.96
CA LYS A 433 31.66 11.21 -2.84
C LYS A 433 31.18 11.22 -4.29
N GLU A 434 31.84 12.00 -5.14
CA GLU A 434 31.49 12.07 -6.58
C GLU A 434 31.58 10.69 -7.26
N SER A 435 32.53 9.85 -6.85
CA SER A 435 32.66 8.47 -7.32
C SER A 435 31.51 7.54 -6.91
N GLN A 436 30.75 7.92 -5.88
CA GLN A 436 29.59 7.19 -5.37
C GLN A 436 28.27 7.77 -5.92
N LEU A 437 28.29 8.67 -6.91
CA LEU A 437 27.05 9.14 -7.52
C LEU A 437 26.73 8.25 -8.72
N PRO A 438 25.49 7.76 -8.84
CA PRO A 438 25.12 6.98 -10.00
C PRO A 438 25.24 7.85 -11.24
N LYS A 439 25.87 7.30 -12.27
CA LYS A 439 25.72 7.86 -13.61
C LYS A 439 24.31 7.51 -14.03
N LEU A 440 23.44 8.50 -14.14
CA LEU A 440 22.18 8.30 -14.86
C LEU A 440 22.59 7.84 -16.26
N GLY A 441 22.46 6.52 -16.52
CA GLY A 441 22.48 6.00 -17.88
C GLY A 441 21.54 6.88 -18.66
N ALA A 442 21.98 7.40 -19.80
CA ALA A 442 21.32 8.50 -20.50
C ALA A 442 19.81 8.28 -20.58
N ILE A 443 19.10 8.74 -19.56
CA ILE A 443 17.70 9.07 -19.64
C ILE A 443 17.81 10.18 -20.66
N GLN A 444 17.48 9.85 -21.90
CA GLN A 444 16.93 10.87 -22.76
C GLN A 444 15.76 11.43 -21.94
N THR A 445 16.04 12.48 -21.18
CA THR A 445 15.05 13.46 -20.77
C THR A 445 14.43 14.10 -22.02
N GLY A 446 15.00 13.82 -23.20
CA GLY A 446 14.25 13.67 -24.44
C GLY A 446 13.43 12.39 -24.50
N VAL A 447 12.36 12.29 -23.71
CA VAL A 447 11.12 11.89 -24.37
C VAL A 447 10.83 13.03 -25.35
N THR A 448 11.47 12.99 -26.53
CA THR A 448 10.72 13.37 -27.71
C THR A 448 9.53 12.45 -27.68
N ARG A 449 8.37 13.01 -27.34
CA ARG A 449 7.06 12.42 -27.64
C ARG A 449 7.01 12.17 -29.14
N ASN A 450 7.68 11.14 -29.60
CA ASN A 450 7.49 10.63 -30.93
C ASN A 450 6.59 9.42 -30.78
N GLU A 451 5.30 9.75 -30.87
CA GLU A 451 4.33 9.04 -31.69
C GLU A 451 3.98 7.62 -31.22
N ILE A 452 3.29 7.55 -30.09
CA ILE A 452 2.11 6.68 -29.99
C ILE A 452 0.91 7.57 -30.33
N GLY A 453 0.19 7.20 -31.38
CA GLY A 453 -0.65 8.09 -32.19
C GLY A 453 -1.73 8.90 -31.46
N ASN A 454 -2.02 10.07 -32.06
CA ASN A 454 -3.11 11.01 -31.78
C ASN A 454 -3.03 11.95 -30.56
N GLU A 455 -1.93 12.02 -29.79
CA GLU A 455 -1.82 13.07 -28.75
C GLU A 455 -1.83 14.49 -29.33
N GLU A 456 -1.32 14.71 -30.54
CA GLU A 456 -1.34 16.02 -31.21
C GLU A 456 -2.74 16.49 -31.66
N LYS A 457 -3.78 15.67 -31.47
CA LYS A 457 -5.17 16.04 -31.82
C LYS A 457 -6.03 16.31 -30.60
N ILE A 458 -5.47 16.27 -29.39
CA ILE A 458 -6.25 16.28 -28.17
C ILE A 458 -5.61 17.26 -27.18
N ALA A 459 -6.43 18.12 -26.57
CA ALA A 459 -6.00 19.08 -25.58
C ALA A 459 -6.84 18.92 -24.29
N TYR A 460 -6.17 18.95 -23.14
CA TYR A 460 -6.84 18.94 -21.83
C TYR A 460 -7.31 20.36 -21.46
N PRO A 461 -8.23 20.52 -20.48
CA PRO A 461 -8.55 21.83 -19.94
C PRO A 461 -7.28 22.63 -19.65
N GLY A 462 -7.24 23.90 -20.05
CA GLY A 462 -6.07 24.74 -19.91
C GLY A 462 -4.90 24.44 -20.87
N GLN A 463 -5.07 23.61 -21.90
CA GLN A 463 -4.06 23.44 -22.95
C GLN A 463 -4.45 24.17 -24.23
N ASP A 464 -3.45 24.45 -25.08
CA ASP A 464 -3.62 25.09 -26.38
C ASP A 464 -4.45 24.18 -27.31
N CYS A 465 -5.44 24.78 -27.97
CA CYS A 465 -6.28 24.11 -28.96
C CYS A 465 -6.33 24.87 -30.29
N SER A 466 -5.42 25.83 -30.48
CA SER A 466 -5.38 26.71 -31.65
C SER A 466 -5.06 26.00 -32.97
N LYS A 467 -4.54 24.77 -32.92
CA LYS A 467 -4.22 23.97 -34.12
C LYS A 467 -5.31 22.95 -34.45
N GLY A 468 -6.47 23.03 -33.80
CA GLY A 468 -7.63 22.17 -34.05
C GLY A 468 -7.65 20.93 -33.17
N GLU A 469 -6.96 20.96 -32.03
CA GLU A 469 -7.02 19.92 -31.01
C GLU A 469 -8.43 19.82 -30.38
N GLU A 470 -8.92 18.59 -30.17
CA GLU A 470 -10.18 18.28 -29.50
C GLU A 470 -10.01 18.42 -27.98
N CYS A 471 -10.83 19.26 -27.37
CA CYS A 471 -10.80 19.49 -25.93
C CYS A 471 -11.51 18.36 -25.15
N LEU A 472 -10.82 17.76 -24.17
CA LEU A 472 -11.36 16.67 -23.34
C LEU A 472 -11.97 17.15 -22.02
N LEU A 473 -12.61 16.24 -21.28
CA LEU A 473 -13.03 16.42 -19.88
C LEU A 473 -13.92 17.65 -19.68
N ASP A 474 -15.05 17.67 -20.41
CA ASP A 474 -16.08 18.70 -20.37
C ASP A 474 -15.58 20.13 -20.72
N SER A 475 -14.42 20.24 -21.38
CA SER A 475 -13.90 21.51 -21.90
C SER A 475 -14.17 21.70 -23.39
N ILE A 476 -14.21 22.96 -23.82
CA ILE A 476 -14.52 23.41 -25.17
C ILE A 476 -13.39 24.35 -25.62
N CYS A 477 -12.94 24.21 -26.86
CA CYS A 477 -11.93 25.10 -27.41
C CYS A 477 -12.53 26.50 -27.64
N ASN A 478 -11.95 27.53 -27.02
CA ASN A 478 -12.34 28.93 -27.28
C ASN A 478 -11.59 29.58 -28.46
N GLY A 479 -10.85 28.78 -29.23
CA GLY A 479 -10.00 29.21 -30.34
C GLY A 479 -8.52 29.35 -30.00
N THR A 480 -8.16 29.38 -28.71
CA THR A 480 -6.76 29.39 -28.26
C THR A 480 -6.49 28.40 -27.13
N ARG A 481 -7.48 28.10 -26.28
CA ARG A 481 -7.32 27.21 -25.14
C ARG A 481 -8.59 26.40 -24.88
N CYS A 482 -8.44 25.19 -24.37
CA CYS A 482 -9.55 24.43 -23.84
C CYS A 482 -10.03 25.07 -22.53
N ILE A 483 -11.26 25.57 -22.52
CA ILE A 483 -11.92 26.17 -21.34
C ILE A 483 -13.09 25.31 -20.90
N CYS A 484 -13.43 25.33 -19.61
CA CYS A 484 -14.56 24.54 -19.13
C CYS A 484 -15.88 24.95 -19.78
N GLY A 485 -16.71 23.96 -20.11
CA GLY A 485 -18.01 24.15 -20.73
C GLY A 485 -19.00 24.90 -19.84
N GLU A 486 -20.14 25.28 -20.42
CA GLU A 486 -21.16 26.07 -19.73
C GLU A 486 -21.62 25.40 -18.41
N GLY A 487 -21.64 26.17 -17.32
CA GLY A 487 -22.02 25.68 -15.99
C GLY A 487 -20.91 24.97 -15.20
N LEU A 488 -19.69 24.91 -15.72
CA LEU A 488 -18.51 24.37 -15.03
C LEU A 488 -17.52 25.48 -14.68
N PHE A 489 -16.80 25.29 -13.58
CA PHE A 489 -15.73 26.17 -13.14
C PHE A 489 -14.38 25.53 -13.41
N THR A 490 -13.39 26.36 -13.72
CA THR A 490 -11.99 25.93 -13.86
C THR A 490 -11.32 25.91 -12.49
N LEU A 491 -10.96 24.72 -12.01
CA LEU A 491 -10.07 24.54 -10.87
C LEU A 491 -8.63 24.49 -11.40
N GLU A 492 -7.79 25.44 -10.99
CA GLU A 492 -6.36 25.44 -11.26
C GLU A 492 -5.59 25.07 -9.98
N VAL A 493 -4.81 23.98 -10.02
CA VAL A 493 -3.93 23.56 -8.92
C VAL A 493 -2.57 23.23 -9.50
N ALA A 494 -1.53 23.98 -9.09
CA ALA A 494 -0.15 23.78 -9.54
C ALA A 494 0.00 23.70 -11.08
N GLY A 495 -0.72 24.56 -11.82
CA GLY A 495 -0.69 24.59 -13.29
C GLY A 495 -1.47 23.47 -13.99
N THR A 496 -2.20 22.64 -13.25
CA THR A 496 -3.18 21.69 -13.79
C THR A 496 -4.57 22.30 -13.76
N TYR A 497 -5.37 22.06 -14.79
CA TYR A 497 -6.72 22.61 -14.91
C TYR A 497 -7.74 21.47 -14.95
N SER A 498 -8.83 21.62 -14.20
CA SER A 498 -9.92 20.64 -14.15
C SER A 498 -11.27 21.35 -14.18
N CYS A 499 -12.24 20.78 -14.88
CA CYS A 499 -13.59 21.31 -14.92
C CYS A 499 -14.45 20.71 -13.81
N VAL A 500 -15.02 21.55 -12.95
CA VAL A 500 -15.78 21.12 -11.78
C VAL A 500 -17.17 21.78 -11.72
N LYS A 501 -18.15 21.06 -11.16
CA LYS A 501 -19.57 21.47 -11.14
C LYS A 501 -19.93 22.52 -10.08
N GLY A 502 -18.98 22.97 -9.26
CA GLY A 502 -19.18 23.99 -8.23
C GLY A 502 -18.02 24.96 -8.23
N ASN A 503 -18.26 26.20 -7.78
CA ASN A 503 -17.23 27.21 -7.70
C ASN A 503 -16.13 26.73 -6.73
N PRO A 504 -14.88 26.53 -7.18
CA PRO A 504 -13.79 26.09 -6.31
C PRO A 504 -13.60 26.98 -5.10
N SER A 505 -13.91 28.28 -5.22
CA SER A 505 -13.83 29.24 -4.12
C SER A 505 -14.81 28.93 -2.98
N ASP A 506 -15.97 28.33 -3.28
CA ASP A 506 -16.93 27.89 -2.26
C ASP A 506 -16.41 26.67 -1.48
N ALA A 507 -15.45 25.94 -2.06
CA ALA A 507 -14.76 24.80 -1.46
C ALA A 507 -13.36 25.17 -0.93
N GLY A 508 -13.03 26.46 -0.82
CA GLY A 508 -11.75 26.94 -0.29
C GLY A 508 -10.58 26.96 -1.28
N PHE A 509 -10.83 26.80 -2.58
CA PHE A 509 -9.82 26.93 -3.64
C PHE A 509 -10.02 28.27 -4.38
N GLY A 510 -9.27 29.29 -3.99
CA GLY A 510 -9.31 30.62 -4.61
C GLY A 510 -8.67 31.70 -3.76
N ASN A 511 -8.68 32.93 -4.26
CA ASN A 511 -8.04 34.12 -3.68
C ASN A 511 -8.81 34.67 -2.46
N GLY A 512 -9.87 33.97 -2.03
CA GLY A 512 -10.65 34.30 -0.85
C GLY A 512 -9.84 34.06 0.40
N SER A 513 -9.87 35.01 1.32
CA SER A 513 -9.05 35.14 2.53
C SER A 513 -9.08 33.98 3.53
N ASP A 514 -9.74 32.85 3.23
CA ASP A 514 -9.89 31.71 4.12
C ASP A 514 -9.78 30.35 3.39
N GLY A 515 -9.13 30.31 2.22
CA GLY A 515 -8.92 29.09 1.42
C GLY A 515 -7.64 28.31 1.76
N LEU A 516 -7.62 27.01 1.43
CA LEU A 516 -6.51 26.07 1.68
C LEU A 516 -5.29 26.46 0.82
N LEU A 517 -4.32 27.17 1.40
CA LEU A 517 -3.01 27.43 0.80
C LEU A 517 -2.20 26.14 0.78
N ILE A 518 -2.22 25.42 -0.35
CA ILE A 518 -1.20 24.40 -0.63
C ILE A 518 0.10 25.17 -0.90
N GLY A 519 1.07 25.02 0.01
CA GLY A 519 2.28 25.83 0.08
C GLY A 519 3.03 26.00 -1.25
N LEU A 520 2.86 27.16 -1.86
CA LEU A 520 3.76 27.70 -2.88
C LEU A 520 4.70 28.67 -2.15
N PHE A 521 5.94 28.26 -1.93
CA PHE A 521 6.98 29.18 -1.49
C PHE A 521 7.43 30.00 -2.69
N GLU A 522 7.30 31.33 -2.59
CA GLU A 522 7.92 32.25 -3.56
C GLU A 522 9.44 32.07 -3.53
N GLN A 523 10.05 31.80 -4.68
CA GLN A 523 11.49 31.96 -4.83
C GLN A 523 11.82 33.46 -4.71
N PRO A 524 12.75 33.87 -3.82
CA PRO A 524 13.21 35.24 -3.83
C PRO A 524 13.99 35.49 -5.12
N SER A 525 13.45 36.35 -5.98
CA SER A 525 14.12 36.85 -7.17
C SER A 525 15.44 37.52 -6.80
N SER A 526 16.52 37.09 -7.44
CA SER A 526 17.85 37.67 -7.34
C SER A 526 17.86 39.18 -7.62
N SER A 527 18.30 39.96 -6.63
CA SER A 527 18.82 41.32 -6.84
C SER A 527 19.96 41.56 -5.85
N PRO A 528 21.11 42.09 -6.28
CA PRO A 528 22.29 42.18 -5.43
C PRO A 528 22.13 43.37 -4.48
N THR A 529 22.21 43.12 -3.17
CA THR A 529 22.31 44.21 -2.19
C THR A 529 23.46 43.96 -1.24
N THR A 530 24.42 44.88 -1.31
CA THR A 530 25.63 45.06 -0.51
C THR A 530 25.38 44.99 0.99
N LEU A 531 26.23 44.21 1.68
CA LEU A 531 26.37 44.13 3.13
C LEU A 531 26.80 45.47 3.76
N PRO A 532 26.23 45.83 4.92
CA PRO A 532 26.92 46.59 5.95
C PRO A 532 27.25 45.71 7.18
N PRO A 533 28.25 46.11 8.00
CA PRO A 533 29.00 45.20 8.84
C PRO A 533 28.38 44.93 10.21
N SER A 534 28.85 43.82 10.77
CA SER A 534 28.63 43.24 12.10
C SER A 534 28.67 44.22 13.28
N THR A 535 27.77 44.02 14.23
CA THR A 535 28.02 44.31 15.65
C THR A 535 27.49 43.20 16.55
N SER A 536 28.23 43.02 17.64
CA SER A 536 28.28 41.88 18.51
C SER A 536 27.46 42.04 19.79
N SER A 537 27.07 40.88 20.33
CA SER A 537 27.19 40.49 21.75
C SER A 537 26.14 40.88 22.79
N LYS A 538 25.83 39.84 23.62
CA LYS A 538 25.53 39.79 25.06
C LYS A 538 24.07 39.73 25.56
N SER A 539 23.70 38.50 25.95
CA SER A 539 23.28 38.01 27.29
C SER A 539 22.67 38.96 28.33
N HIS A 540 21.53 38.57 28.90
CA HIS A 540 21.24 38.35 30.35
C HIS A 540 19.85 37.69 30.44
N GLU A 541 19.68 36.49 31.02
CA GLU A 541 19.63 36.11 32.44
C GLU A 541 18.45 36.69 33.26
N GLU A 542 17.78 35.75 33.92
CA GLU A 542 16.71 35.74 34.92
C GLU A 542 16.49 37.00 35.78
N GLU A 543 15.22 37.28 36.12
CA GLU A 543 14.77 37.14 37.52
C GLU A 543 13.25 37.22 37.69
N THR A 544 12.82 36.44 38.67
CA THR A 544 11.51 36.22 39.28
C THR A 544 10.77 37.46 39.80
N THR A 545 9.44 37.37 39.94
CA THR A 545 8.75 37.89 41.14
C THR A 545 7.39 37.23 41.39
N GLU A 546 7.09 37.15 42.68
CA GLU A 546 6.11 36.35 43.42
C GLU A 546 4.62 36.72 43.26
N SER A 547 3.79 35.66 43.29
CA SER A 547 2.64 35.42 44.20
C SER A 547 1.89 36.62 44.83
N ALA A 548 0.56 36.63 44.64
CA ALA A 548 -0.41 36.85 45.74
C ALA A 548 -1.85 36.36 45.41
N THR A 549 -2.21 35.22 46.01
CA THR A 549 -3.48 34.90 46.71
C THR A 549 -4.86 35.43 46.27
N LYS A 550 -5.72 34.45 45.93
CA LYS A 550 -6.99 34.05 46.60
C LYS A 550 -8.14 35.08 46.71
N LYS A 551 -9.27 34.78 46.06
CA LYS A 551 -10.58 34.71 46.73
C LYS A 551 -11.61 33.89 45.92
N SER A 552 -12.20 32.95 46.64
CA SER A 552 -13.38 32.15 46.32
C SER A 552 -14.64 33.00 46.18
N ASN A 553 -15.61 32.54 45.39
CA ASN A 553 -16.99 32.42 45.84
C ASN A 553 -17.74 31.37 45.01
N ASP A 554 -18.36 30.46 45.77
CA ASP A 554 -19.30 29.44 45.35
C ASP A 554 -20.62 29.99 44.82
N CYS A 555 -21.34 29.08 44.16
CA CYS A 555 -22.78 28.81 44.31
C CYS A 555 -23.67 29.28 43.15
N PHE A 556 -24.15 28.30 42.36
CA PHE A 556 -25.59 28.05 42.23
C PHE A 556 -25.84 26.60 41.79
N LYS A 557 -26.31 25.78 42.74
CA LYS A 557 -27.03 24.54 42.47
C LYS A 557 -28.44 24.89 42.01
N ASN A 558 -28.98 24.15 41.05
CA ASN A 558 -30.42 23.88 41.03
C ASN A 558 -30.70 22.45 40.59
N ASN A 559 -31.29 21.71 41.53
CA ASN A 559 -31.96 20.44 41.32
C ASN A 559 -33.30 20.71 40.64
N PHE A 560 -33.71 19.87 39.67
CA PHE A 560 -35.11 19.60 39.43
C PHE A 560 -35.31 18.12 39.16
N SER A 561 -36.05 17.48 40.07
CA SER A 561 -36.62 16.15 39.94
C SER A 561 -38.15 16.33 39.96
N PHE A 562 -38.86 15.69 39.03
CA PHE A 562 -40.28 15.40 39.18
C PHE A 562 -40.57 14.02 38.61
N THR A 563 -41.02 13.16 39.51
CA THR A 563 -41.56 11.82 39.31
C THR A 563 -43.09 11.91 39.14
N PHE A 564 -43.67 10.90 38.47
CA PHE A 564 -45.08 10.39 38.41
C PHE A 564 -45.67 10.37 36.98
N LEU A 565 -46.39 9.36 36.47
CA LEU A 565 -46.62 7.93 36.78
C LEU A 565 -47.62 7.39 35.68
N PHE A 566 -47.49 6.12 35.27
CA PHE A 566 -48.52 5.14 34.79
C PHE A 566 -49.24 5.22 33.41
N PHE A 567 -49.09 4.17 32.57
CA PHE A 567 -49.92 2.93 32.40
C PHE A 567 -49.46 2.22 31.08
N LEU A 568 -48.84 1.02 31.05
CA LEU A 568 -49.32 -0.39 31.13
C LEU A 568 -50.08 -0.97 29.90
N ILE A 569 -49.64 -2.18 29.48
CA ILE A 569 -50.34 -3.31 28.78
C ILE A 569 -50.27 -3.31 27.22
N SER A 570 -50.01 -4.38 26.46
CA SER A 570 -49.54 -5.78 26.65
C SER A 570 -49.39 -6.45 25.27
N TYR A 571 -48.44 -7.41 25.16
CA TYR A 571 -48.45 -8.69 24.42
C TYR A 571 -49.38 -8.93 23.19
N TYR A 572 -48.82 -9.53 22.12
CA TYR A 572 -49.13 -10.93 21.76
C TYR A 572 -48.11 -11.53 20.77
N LEU A 573 -47.64 -12.73 21.11
CA LEU A 573 -46.86 -13.70 20.32
C LEU A 573 -47.77 -14.47 19.36
N PHE A 574 -47.22 -14.91 18.22
CA PHE A 574 -47.11 -16.34 17.87
C PHE A 574 -45.89 -16.57 16.97
#